data_AF-A0A3E1IRZ2-F1
#
_entry.id   AF-A0A3E1IRZ2-F1
#
_cell.length_a   1.000
_cell.length_b   1.000
_cell.length_c   1.000
_cell.angle_alpha   90.00
_cell.angle_beta   90.00
_cell.angle_gamma   90.00
#
_symmetry.space_group_name_H-M   'P 1'
#
loop_
_entity.id
_entity.type
_entity.pdbx_description
1 polymer ?
#
loop_
_entity_poly.entity_id
_entity_poly.type
_entity_poly.pdbx_seq_one_letter_code
_entity_poly.pdbx_strand_id
1 'polypeptide(L)'
;MSAKNDAPVKEVSDEYLSSDLPETELSIADFSRKHANPKRWWIYLGILLLAIVLPYWVGRTLAVQYTSWVVSHCAGLSAQGVVFISWVITVAAFTSLAMALIESSSWVWRFIFVVFLAFEQLIAGLCMLSMSFWYSTYVVYGPASGLANAANLGIISAGFAVAVFAVLFVGLLVIIPKKSRLNVLTRSWASFIMFYAVEVLAIIVVIFGGFMTAM
;
A
#
# COMPACT_ATOMS: atom_id res chain seq x y z
N MET A 1 31.25 -72.44 -23.92
CA MET A 1 32.08 -71.24 -23.67
C MET A 1 31.37 -70.08 -24.39
N SER A 2 30.19 -69.64 -23.94
CA SER A 2 29.89 -68.69 -22.84
C SER A 2 30.63 -67.35 -22.96
N ALA A 3 29.94 -66.34 -23.47
CA ALA A 3 30.05 -64.93 -23.05
C ALA A 3 28.83 -64.16 -23.59
N LYS A 4 27.88 -63.90 -22.69
CA LYS A 4 26.68 -63.07 -22.89
C LYS A 4 27.08 -61.63 -22.57
N ASN A 5 26.95 -60.72 -23.54
CA ASN A 5 27.14 -59.28 -23.34
C ASN A 5 25.87 -58.67 -22.74
N ASP A 6 25.82 -58.59 -21.41
CA ASP A 6 24.82 -57.82 -20.68
C ASP A 6 25.37 -56.39 -20.47
N ALA A 7 24.76 -55.40 -21.12
CA ALA A 7 24.98 -53.99 -20.81
C ALA A 7 24.22 -53.65 -19.49
N PRO A 8 24.83 -52.95 -18.53
CA PRO A 8 24.20 -52.70 -17.25
C PRO A 8 23.10 -51.64 -17.38
N VAL A 9 21.88 -52.04 -17.02
CA VAL A 9 20.78 -51.15 -16.64
C VAL A 9 21.30 -50.20 -15.56
N LYS A 10 21.13 -48.89 -15.75
CA LYS A 10 21.41 -47.89 -14.71
C LYS A 10 20.52 -48.19 -13.50
N GLU A 11 21.11 -48.79 -12.49
CA GLU A 11 20.55 -48.89 -11.15
C GLU A 11 20.40 -47.46 -10.63
N VAL A 12 19.16 -46.98 -10.58
CA VAL A 12 18.81 -45.74 -9.88
C VAL A 12 19.02 -46.08 -8.41
N SER A 13 20.12 -45.56 -7.85
CA SER A 13 20.49 -45.72 -6.45
C SER A 13 19.28 -45.43 -5.55
N ASP A 14 18.94 -46.42 -4.72
CA ASP A 14 17.86 -46.44 -3.72
C ASP A 14 18.02 -45.40 -2.59
N GLU A 15 18.65 -44.27 -2.85
CA GLU A 15 18.89 -43.18 -1.89
C GLU A 15 17.67 -42.25 -1.73
N TYR A 16 16.51 -42.66 -2.25
CA TYR A 16 15.21 -42.01 -2.02
C TYR A 16 14.22 -42.92 -1.29
N LEU A 17 14.66 -44.09 -0.81
CA LEU A 17 13.82 -45.11 -0.17
C LEU A 17 14.23 -45.37 1.29
N SER A 18 14.66 -44.33 2.00
CA SER A 18 14.87 -44.38 3.45
C SER A 18 13.77 -43.60 4.17
N SER A 19 12.83 -44.33 4.77
CA SER A 19 11.79 -43.84 5.67
C SER A 19 12.29 -43.45 7.07
N ASP A 20 13.61 -43.33 7.27
CA ASP A 20 14.24 -42.96 8.54
C ASP A 20 14.92 -41.60 8.43
N LEU A 21 14.14 -40.57 8.08
CA LEU A 21 14.53 -39.21 8.47
C LEU A 21 14.32 -39.11 9.97
N PRO A 22 15.34 -38.74 10.78
CA PRO A 22 15.09 -38.48 12.19
C PRO A 22 14.01 -37.41 12.27
N GLU A 23 12.95 -37.67 13.05
CA GLU A 23 11.95 -36.69 13.46
C GLU A 23 12.66 -35.54 14.19
N THR A 24 13.26 -34.67 13.39
CA THR A 24 13.79 -33.42 13.86
C THR A 24 12.56 -32.54 13.95
N GLU A 25 11.92 -32.56 15.11
CA GLU A 25 10.94 -31.57 15.56
C GLU A 25 11.56 -30.16 15.67
N LEU A 26 12.37 -29.75 14.69
CA LEU A 26 12.61 -28.34 14.46
C LEU A 26 11.38 -27.81 13.74
N SER A 27 10.45 -27.32 14.55
CA SER A 27 9.38 -26.43 14.14
C SER A 27 9.92 -25.41 13.12
N ILE A 28 9.30 -25.36 11.94
CA ILE A 28 9.53 -24.31 10.92
C ILE A 28 9.42 -22.90 11.55
N ALA A 29 8.64 -22.76 12.62
CA ALA A 29 8.54 -21.52 13.40
C ALA A 29 9.84 -21.18 14.16
N ASP A 30 10.56 -22.17 14.69
CA ASP A 30 11.84 -21.95 15.40
C ASP A 30 13.01 -21.69 14.43
N PHE A 31 12.99 -22.29 13.23
CA PHE A 31 13.99 -21.98 12.19
C PHE A 31 13.81 -20.54 11.65
N SER A 32 12.56 -20.10 11.49
CA SER A 32 12.24 -18.72 11.09
C SER A 32 12.60 -17.69 12.16
N ARG A 33 12.46 -18.04 13.44
CA ARG A 33 12.78 -17.16 14.58
C ARG A 33 14.28 -16.87 14.71
N LYS A 34 15.14 -17.81 14.32
CA LYS A 34 16.61 -17.67 14.38
C LYS A 34 17.20 -16.82 13.26
N HIS A 35 16.47 -16.63 12.15
CA HIS A 35 16.92 -15.86 10.97
C HIS A 35 16.25 -14.49 10.80
N ALA A 36 15.26 -14.16 11.64
CA ALA A 36 14.70 -12.83 11.72
C ALA A 36 15.75 -11.87 12.32
N ASN A 37 16.56 -11.22 11.46
CA ASN A 37 17.56 -10.24 11.88
C ASN A 37 16.89 -9.07 12.63
N PRO A 38 16.90 -9.03 13.98
CA PRO A 38 16.08 -8.08 14.73
C PRO A 38 16.54 -6.64 14.48
N LYS A 39 17.85 -6.46 14.24
CA LYS A 39 18.46 -5.16 13.90
C LYS A 39 17.90 -4.56 12.60
N ARG A 40 17.67 -5.38 11.55
CA ARG A 40 17.13 -4.88 10.28
C ARG A 40 15.70 -4.36 10.42
N TRP A 41 14.90 -5.01 11.27
CA TRP A 41 13.54 -4.57 11.59
C TRP A 41 13.52 -3.27 12.39
N TRP A 42 14.40 -3.11 13.38
CA TRP A 42 14.53 -1.85 14.10
C TRP A 42 14.97 -0.69 13.21
N ILE A 43 15.91 -0.91 12.29
CA ILE A 43 16.33 0.08 11.30
C ILE A 43 15.15 0.44 10.39
N TYR A 44 14.42 -0.55 9.87
CA TYR A 44 13.25 -0.31 9.04
C TYR A 44 12.17 0.49 9.76
N LEU A 45 11.89 0.16 11.03
CA LEU A 45 10.94 0.91 11.85
C LEU A 45 11.39 2.35 12.09
N GLY A 46 12.69 2.57 12.33
CA GLY A 46 13.28 3.91 12.42
C GLY A 46 13.11 4.71 11.12
N ILE A 47 13.37 4.09 9.97
CA ILE A 47 13.15 4.71 8.65
C ILE A 47 11.68 5.04 8.43
N LEU A 48 10.77 4.15 8.83
CA LEU A 48 9.32 4.36 8.68
C LEU A 48 8.84 5.54 9.53
N LEU A 49 9.32 5.67 10.78
CA LEU A 49 9.04 6.83 11.61
C LEU A 49 9.59 8.12 11.00
N LEU A 50 10.81 8.09 10.46
CA LEU A 50 11.40 9.24 9.77
C LEU A 50 10.60 9.63 8.53
N ALA A 51 10.12 8.67 7.75
CA ALA A 51 9.28 8.88 6.57
C ALA A 51 7.88 9.41 6.92
N ILE A 52 7.40 9.22 8.14
CA ILE A 52 6.17 9.85 8.63
C ILE A 52 6.45 11.28 9.10
N VAL A 53 7.41 11.46 9.98
CA VAL A 53 7.61 12.72 10.71
C VAL A 53 8.24 13.79 9.83
N LEU A 54 9.35 13.49 9.14
CA LEU A 54 10.12 14.51 8.42
C LEU A 54 9.34 15.09 7.23
N PRO A 55 8.73 14.29 6.33
CA PRO A 55 8.02 14.83 5.17
C PRO A 55 6.79 15.63 5.58
N TYR A 56 6.02 15.16 6.58
CA TYR A 56 4.88 15.90 7.11
C TYR A 56 5.31 17.24 7.71
N TRP A 57 6.37 17.25 8.52
CA TRP A 57 6.91 18.48 9.09
C TRP A 57 7.36 19.46 8.00
N VAL A 58 8.11 18.99 7.00
CA VAL A 58 8.52 19.81 5.84
C VAL A 58 7.30 20.38 5.12
N GLY A 59 6.32 19.54 4.76
CA GLY A 59 5.10 19.99 4.08
C GLY A 59 4.34 21.04 4.88
N ARG A 60 4.21 20.84 6.20
CA ARG A 60 3.54 21.80 7.08
C ARG A 60 4.30 23.11 7.22
N THR A 61 5.64 23.07 7.32
CA THR A 61 6.45 24.30 7.36
C THR A 61 6.35 25.08 6.06
N LEU A 62 6.36 24.40 4.91
CA LEU A 62 6.13 25.04 3.61
C LEU A 62 4.74 25.68 3.54
N ALA A 63 3.71 24.99 4.01
CA ALA A 63 2.34 25.51 4.04
C ALA A 63 2.21 26.79 4.89
N VAL A 64 2.81 26.82 6.08
CA VAL A 64 2.61 27.89 7.06
C VAL A 64 3.60 29.05 6.91
N GLN A 65 4.87 28.77 6.61
CA GLN A 65 5.93 29.79 6.57
C GLN A 65 6.25 30.25 5.14
N TYR A 66 5.97 29.42 4.13
CA TYR A 66 6.34 29.68 2.74
C TYR A 66 5.14 29.57 1.79
N THR A 67 3.95 29.93 2.26
CA THR A 67 2.67 29.80 1.54
C THR A 67 2.72 30.43 0.15
N SER A 68 3.27 31.65 0.03
CA SER A 68 3.35 32.36 -1.25
C SER A 68 4.20 31.62 -2.27
N TRP A 69 5.31 31.02 -1.82
CA TRP A 69 6.19 30.20 -2.66
C TRP A 69 5.48 28.91 -3.10
N VAL A 70 4.74 28.24 -2.21
CA VAL A 70 3.96 27.05 -2.58
C VAL A 70 2.89 27.40 -3.61
N VAL A 71 2.12 28.46 -3.39
CA VAL A 71 1.07 28.91 -4.30
C VAL A 71 1.64 29.26 -5.67
N SER A 72 2.78 29.95 -5.75
CA SER A 72 3.39 30.29 -7.04
C SER A 72 3.87 29.06 -7.82
N HIS A 73 4.40 28.04 -7.13
CA HIS A 73 4.87 26.81 -7.78
C HIS A 73 3.73 25.86 -8.15
N CYS A 74 2.58 25.96 -7.48
CA CYS A 74 1.40 25.15 -7.76
C CYS A 74 0.37 25.84 -8.66
N ALA A 75 0.55 27.12 -9.01
CA ALA A 75 -0.43 27.91 -9.76
C ALA A 75 -0.81 27.33 -11.13
N GLY A 76 0.06 26.52 -11.75
CA GLY A 76 -0.22 25.84 -13.02
C GLY A 76 -1.02 24.55 -12.89
N LEU A 77 -1.30 24.08 -11.68
CA LEU A 77 -2.03 22.83 -11.45
C LEU A 77 -3.54 23.09 -11.43
N SER A 78 -4.29 22.21 -12.08
CA SER A 78 -5.75 22.18 -11.91
C SER A 78 -6.11 21.45 -10.62
N ALA A 79 -7.23 21.85 -10.00
CA ALA A 79 -7.74 21.17 -8.81
C ALA A 79 -7.99 19.68 -9.07
N GLN A 80 -8.53 19.31 -10.24
CA GLN A 80 -8.73 17.91 -10.62
C GLN A 80 -7.40 17.15 -10.69
N GLY A 81 -6.36 17.78 -11.25
CA GLY A 81 -5.02 17.19 -11.30
C GLY A 81 -4.46 16.96 -9.91
N VAL A 82 -4.66 17.91 -8.99
CA VAL A 82 -4.20 17.76 -7.60
C VAL A 82 -4.94 16.65 -6.85
N VAL A 83 -6.28 16.54 -6.99
CA VAL A 83 -7.03 15.40 -6.45
C VAL A 83 -6.47 14.08 -6.97
N PHE A 84 -6.25 14.00 -8.29
CA PHE A 84 -5.75 12.78 -8.92
C PHE A 84 -4.34 12.42 -8.42
N ILE A 85 -3.44 13.39 -8.33
CA ILE A 85 -2.07 13.16 -7.84
C ILE A 85 -2.09 12.68 -6.39
N SER A 86 -2.83 13.35 -5.50
CA SER A 86 -2.87 12.95 -4.09
C SER A 86 -3.56 11.60 -3.89
N TRP A 87 -4.62 11.31 -4.65
CA TRP A 87 -5.24 10.00 -4.69
C TRP A 87 -4.27 8.91 -5.18
N VAL A 88 -3.58 9.12 -6.32
CA VAL A 88 -2.61 8.14 -6.87
C VAL A 88 -1.53 7.81 -5.84
N ILE A 89 -0.98 8.82 -5.18
CA ILE A 89 0.08 8.63 -4.18
C ILE A 89 -0.44 7.84 -2.98
N THR A 90 -1.66 8.15 -2.52
CA THR A 90 -2.29 7.46 -1.38
C THR A 90 -2.62 6.01 -1.73
N VAL A 91 -3.21 5.75 -2.90
CA VAL A 91 -3.50 4.39 -3.38
C VAL A 91 -2.22 3.58 -3.59
N ALA A 92 -1.15 4.20 -4.09
CA ALA A 92 0.15 3.57 -4.22
C ALA A 92 0.77 3.23 -2.86
N ALA A 93 0.63 4.10 -1.86
CA ALA A 93 1.04 3.82 -0.48
C ALA A 93 0.28 2.61 0.11
N PHE A 94 -1.05 2.57 -0.01
CA PHE A 94 -1.83 1.42 0.45
C PHE A 94 -1.54 0.13 -0.33
N THR A 95 -1.38 0.21 -1.65
CA THR A 95 -1.02 -0.94 -2.49
C THR A 95 0.33 -1.50 -2.07
N SER A 96 1.34 -0.64 -1.94
CA SER A 96 2.70 -1.07 -1.57
C SER A 96 2.76 -1.58 -0.13
N LEU A 97 1.96 -1.02 0.79
CA LEU A 97 1.77 -1.59 2.12
C LEU A 97 1.18 -3.00 2.04
N ALA A 98 0.09 -3.18 1.31
CA ALA A 98 -0.54 -4.49 1.14
C ALA A 98 0.43 -5.52 0.54
N MET A 99 1.17 -5.13 -0.50
CA MET A 99 2.18 -5.99 -1.13
C MET A 99 3.36 -6.29 -0.19
N ALA A 100 3.79 -5.33 0.63
CA ALA A 100 4.83 -5.55 1.64
C ALA A 100 4.39 -6.55 2.73
N LEU A 101 3.08 -6.64 3.01
CA LEU A 101 2.52 -7.63 3.93
C LEU A 101 2.35 -9.01 3.27
N ILE A 102 1.89 -9.06 2.01
CA ILE A 102 1.68 -10.31 1.26
C ILE A 102 3.03 -10.97 0.92
N GLU A 103 3.96 -10.21 0.36
CA GLU A 103 5.28 -10.69 -0.05
C GLU A 103 6.35 -10.23 0.95
N SER A 104 6.20 -10.68 2.20
CA SER A 104 7.02 -10.23 3.32
C SER A 104 8.52 -10.52 3.19
N SER A 105 8.92 -11.47 2.34
CA SER A 105 10.33 -11.78 2.03
C SER A 105 10.98 -10.67 1.20
N SER A 106 10.20 -10.00 0.36
CA SER A 106 10.71 -8.98 -0.55
C SER A 106 10.93 -7.65 0.18
N TRP A 107 12.11 -7.06 -0.06
CA TRP A 107 12.42 -5.70 0.43
C TRP A 107 11.96 -4.60 -0.52
N VAL A 108 11.64 -4.95 -1.77
CA VAL A 108 11.22 -4.01 -2.82
C VAL A 108 9.94 -3.30 -2.41
N TRP A 109 8.90 -4.04 -2.02
CA TRP A 109 7.62 -3.44 -1.63
C TRP A 109 7.71 -2.58 -0.38
N ARG A 110 8.59 -2.95 0.57
CA ARG A 110 8.86 -2.14 1.77
C ARG A 110 9.51 -0.81 1.42
N PHE A 111 10.47 -0.82 0.50
CA PHE A 111 11.11 0.41 0.01
C PHE A 111 10.12 1.30 -0.74
N ILE A 112 9.36 0.72 -1.67
CA ILE A 112 8.31 1.43 -2.42
C ILE A 112 7.29 2.05 -1.44
N PHE A 113 6.88 1.31 -0.42
CA PHE A 113 5.97 1.80 0.61
C PHE A 113 6.55 2.99 1.36
N VAL A 114 7.80 2.94 1.81
CA VAL A 114 8.45 4.08 2.48
C VAL A 114 8.48 5.32 1.60
N VAL A 115 8.74 5.16 0.29
CA VAL A 115 8.78 6.27 -0.66
C VAL A 115 7.40 6.90 -0.84
N PHE A 116 6.37 6.10 -1.11
CA PHE A 116 5.00 6.63 -1.28
C PHE A 116 4.43 7.18 0.02
N LEU A 117 4.73 6.55 1.15
CA LEU A 117 4.39 7.08 2.46
C LEU A 117 5.02 8.46 2.67
N ALA A 118 6.31 8.63 2.35
CA ALA A 118 6.95 9.94 2.46
C ALA A 118 6.29 11.02 1.59
N PHE A 119 5.91 10.68 0.35
CA PHE A 119 5.17 11.59 -0.52
C PHE A 119 3.78 11.91 0.01
N GLU A 120 3.04 10.90 0.48
CA GLU A 120 1.72 11.08 1.08
C GLU A 120 1.80 12.02 2.29
N GLN A 121 2.80 11.82 3.16
CA GLN A 121 3.01 12.63 4.37
C GLN A 121 3.42 14.07 4.01
N LEU A 122 4.25 14.26 2.98
CA LEU A 122 4.57 15.60 2.45
C LEU A 122 3.31 16.33 1.97
N ILE A 123 2.48 15.67 1.16
CA ILE A 123 1.23 16.24 0.64
C ILE A 123 0.28 16.52 1.79
N ALA A 124 0.10 15.59 2.72
CA ALA A 124 -0.72 15.75 3.92
C ALA A 124 -0.27 16.94 4.78
N GLY A 125 1.04 17.17 4.89
CA GLY A 125 1.60 18.36 5.52
C GLY A 125 1.26 19.65 4.76
N LEU A 126 1.46 19.65 3.44
CA LEU A 126 1.18 20.80 2.57
C LEU A 126 -0.29 21.20 2.59
N CYS A 127 -1.21 20.24 2.51
CA CYS A 127 -2.65 20.51 2.50
C CYS A 127 -3.27 20.60 3.90
N MET A 128 -2.45 20.51 4.96
CA MET A 128 -2.91 20.47 6.35
C MET A 128 -4.08 19.50 6.56
N LEU A 129 -3.79 18.22 6.27
CA LEU A 129 -4.78 17.16 6.27
C LEU A 129 -5.70 17.21 7.49
N SER A 130 -6.98 17.42 7.21
CA SER A 130 -8.03 17.56 8.21
C SER A 130 -9.37 17.13 7.62
N MET A 131 -10.24 16.55 8.44
CA MET A 131 -11.63 16.26 8.04
C MET A 131 -12.48 17.53 7.90
N SER A 132 -12.05 18.64 8.51
CA SER A 132 -12.65 19.97 8.39
C SER A 132 -11.80 20.90 7.50
N PHE A 133 -11.18 20.31 6.46
CA PHE A 133 -10.18 21.01 5.66
C PHE A 133 -10.68 22.32 5.04
N TRP A 134 -11.95 22.43 4.67
CA TRP A 134 -12.56 23.65 4.12
C TRP A 134 -12.27 24.92 4.92
N TYR A 135 -12.23 24.80 6.25
CA TYR A 135 -11.89 25.91 7.15
C TYR A 135 -10.39 25.97 7.43
N SER A 136 -9.76 24.81 7.67
CA SER A 136 -8.34 24.72 8.06
C SER A 136 -7.42 25.31 6.98
N THR A 137 -7.59 24.90 5.72
CA THR A 137 -6.75 25.35 4.61
C THR A 137 -6.99 26.80 4.25
N TYR A 138 -8.23 27.29 4.38
CA TYR A 138 -8.57 28.68 4.10
C TYR A 138 -7.83 29.65 5.03
N VAL A 139 -7.65 29.27 6.30
CA VAL A 139 -6.89 30.10 7.26
C VAL A 139 -5.44 30.30 6.83
N VAL A 140 -4.84 29.35 6.13
CA VAL A 140 -3.43 29.42 5.71
C VAL A 140 -3.27 29.90 4.27
N TYR A 141 -4.03 29.35 3.34
CA TYR A 141 -3.92 29.63 1.91
C TYR A 141 -4.88 30.73 1.41
N GLY A 142 -5.84 31.16 2.23
CA GLY A 142 -6.81 32.19 1.85
C GLY A 142 -7.55 31.83 0.56
N PRO A 143 -7.67 32.76 -0.40
CA PRO A 143 -8.31 32.50 -1.70
C PRO A 143 -7.68 31.39 -2.55
N ALA A 144 -6.42 31.00 -2.27
CA ALA A 144 -5.72 29.95 -3.00
C ALA A 144 -5.92 28.53 -2.39
N SER A 145 -6.82 28.38 -1.42
CA SER A 145 -7.04 27.12 -0.69
C SER A 145 -7.61 26.00 -1.56
N GLY A 146 -8.17 26.29 -2.73
CA GLY A 146 -8.77 25.29 -3.63
C GLY A 146 -7.84 24.14 -3.98
N LEU A 147 -6.54 24.40 -4.20
CA LEU A 147 -5.57 23.33 -4.49
C LEU A 147 -5.27 22.46 -3.26
N ALA A 148 -5.17 23.07 -2.06
CA ALA A 148 -5.00 22.33 -0.82
C ALA A 148 -6.26 21.49 -0.48
N ASN A 149 -7.45 22.02 -0.76
CA ASN A 149 -8.74 21.32 -0.61
C ASN A 149 -8.83 20.11 -1.54
N ALA A 150 -8.43 20.28 -2.80
CA ALA A 150 -8.32 19.20 -3.76
C ALA A 150 -7.37 18.08 -3.26
N ALA A 151 -6.18 18.43 -2.76
CA ALA A 151 -5.24 17.45 -2.25
C ALA A 151 -5.86 16.63 -1.09
N ASN A 152 -6.54 17.30 -0.15
CA ASN A 152 -7.25 16.66 0.95
C ASN A 152 -8.34 15.69 0.47
N LEU A 153 -9.16 16.11 -0.50
CA LEU A 153 -10.20 15.26 -1.06
C LEU A 153 -9.63 13.97 -1.67
N GLY A 154 -8.51 14.05 -2.39
CA GLY A 154 -7.87 12.85 -2.96
C GLY A 154 -7.36 11.87 -1.89
N ILE A 155 -6.72 12.38 -0.81
CA ILE A 155 -6.25 11.54 0.30
C ILE A 155 -7.43 10.92 1.06
N ILE A 156 -8.41 11.74 1.45
CA ILE A 156 -9.57 11.29 2.25
C ILE A 156 -10.40 10.28 1.47
N SER A 157 -10.62 10.51 0.16
CA SER A 157 -11.39 9.58 -0.67
C SER A 157 -10.70 8.24 -0.85
N ALA A 158 -9.38 8.22 -1.07
CA ALA A 158 -8.60 6.98 -1.09
C ALA A 158 -8.70 6.26 0.27
N GLY A 159 -8.45 6.95 1.38
CA GLY A 159 -8.57 6.36 2.72
C GLY A 159 -9.97 5.79 3.01
N PHE A 160 -11.03 6.48 2.57
CA PHE A 160 -12.40 6.00 2.71
C PHE A 160 -12.69 4.79 1.81
N ALA A 161 -12.18 4.78 0.58
CA ALA A 161 -12.31 3.66 -0.35
C ALA A 161 -11.63 2.40 0.19
N VAL A 162 -10.43 2.51 0.78
CA VAL A 162 -9.77 1.41 1.51
C VAL A 162 -10.68 0.87 2.62
N ALA A 163 -11.30 1.74 3.41
CA ALA A 163 -12.19 1.33 4.50
C ALA A 163 -13.44 0.59 3.97
N VAL A 164 -14.07 1.11 2.91
CA VAL A 164 -15.20 0.46 2.22
C VAL A 164 -14.79 -0.90 1.68
N PHE A 165 -13.63 -0.97 1.01
CA PHE A 165 -13.09 -2.22 0.50
C PHE A 165 -12.84 -3.23 1.62
N ALA A 166 -12.26 -2.82 2.75
CA ALA A 166 -12.02 -3.70 3.89
C ALA A 166 -13.32 -4.30 4.43
N VAL A 167 -14.38 -3.49 4.59
CA VAL A 167 -15.70 -3.95 5.02
C VAL A 167 -16.30 -4.93 4.01
N LEU A 168 -16.26 -4.59 2.71
CA LEU A 168 -16.74 -5.48 1.65
C LEU A 168 -15.98 -6.81 1.64
N PHE A 169 -14.65 -6.76 1.67
CA PHE A 169 -13.80 -7.94 1.63
C PHE A 169 -14.02 -8.86 2.82
N VAL A 170 -14.06 -8.31 4.04
CA VAL A 170 -14.36 -9.08 5.27
C VAL A 170 -15.78 -9.64 5.20
N GLY A 171 -16.76 -8.86 4.75
CA GLY A 171 -18.14 -9.31 4.57
C GLY A 171 -18.23 -10.50 3.59
N LEU A 172 -17.51 -10.44 2.47
CA LEU A 172 -17.41 -11.55 1.52
C LEU A 172 -16.79 -12.80 2.17
N LEU A 173 -15.74 -12.64 2.98
CA LEU A 173 -15.10 -13.77 3.68
C LEU A 173 -16.03 -14.47 4.68
N VAL A 174 -16.92 -13.72 5.33
CA VAL A 174 -17.87 -14.24 6.33
C VAL A 174 -19.10 -14.85 5.67
N ILE A 175 -19.66 -14.20 4.65
CA ILE A 175 -20.96 -14.57 4.06
C ILE A 175 -20.81 -15.67 3.01
N ILE A 176 -19.74 -15.66 2.20
CA ILE A 176 -19.64 -16.53 1.03
C ILE A 176 -19.03 -17.89 1.39
N PRO A 177 -19.76 -19.00 1.19
CA PRO A 177 -19.21 -20.34 1.41
C PRO A 177 -18.04 -20.62 0.46
N LYS A 178 -17.00 -21.32 0.93
CA LYS A 178 -15.79 -21.61 0.14
C LYS A 178 -16.04 -22.41 -1.15
N LYS A 179 -17.17 -23.14 -1.22
CA LYS A 179 -17.61 -23.91 -2.39
C LYS A 179 -18.38 -23.07 -3.43
N SER A 180 -18.73 -21.82 -3.11
CA SER A 180 -19.45 -20.93 -4.02
C SER A 180 -18.57 -20.42 -5.14
N ARG A 181 -19.13 -20.23 -6.35
CA ARG A 181 -18.44 -19.59 -7.48
C ARG A 181 -18.01 -18.15 -7.17
N LEU A 182 -18.72 -17.47 -6.25
CA LEU A 182 -18.38 -16.10 -5.83
C LEU A 182 -17.13 -16.03 -4.93
N ASN A 183 -16.62 -17.17 -4.45
CA ASN A 183 -15.35 -17.25 -3.72
C ASN A 183 -14.13 -16.86 -4.60
N VAL A 184 -14.32 -16.65 -5.91
CA VAL A 184 -13.29 -16.07 -6.78
C VAL A 184 -12.91 -14.65 -6.32
N LEU A 185 -13.87 -13.84 -5.86
CA LEU A 185 -13.63 -12.44 -5.45
C LEU A 185 -12.72 -12.31 -4.22
N THR A 186 -12.58 -13.36 -3.42
CA THR A 186 -11.68 -13.38 -2.26
C THR A 186 -10.29 -13.93 -2.59
N ARG A 187 -10.06 -14.41 -3.82
CA ARG A 187 -8.75 -14.89 -4.27
C ARG A 187 -7.89 -13.73 -4.76
N SER A 188 -6.62 -13.74 -4.33
CA SER A 188 -5.54 -12.80 -4.62
C SER A 188 -5.83 -11.75 -5.73
N TRP A 189 -5.74 -12.11 -7.01
CA TRP A 189 -5.89 -11.16 -8.13
C TRP A 189 -7.27 -10.53 -8.26
N ALA A 190 -8.35 -11.27 -7.95
CA ALA A 190 -9.70 -10.70 -8.02
C ALA A 190 -9.97 -9.73 -6.88
N SER A 191 -9.41 -10.00 -5.69
CA SER A 191 -9.45 -9.08 -4.56
C SER A 191 -8.73 -7.77 -4.86
N PHE A 192 -7.57 -7.83 -5.52
CA PHE A 192 -6.87 -6.63 -6.01
C PHE A 192 -7.67 -5.83 -7.03
N ILE A 193 -8.32 -6.51 -7.99
CA ILE A 193 -9.19 -5.82 -8.95
C ILE A 193 -10.38 -5.16 -8.25
N MET A 194 -10.99 -5.84 -7.27
CA MET A 194 -12.08 -5.27 -6.47
C MET A 194 -11.62 -4.04 -5.68
N PHE A 195 -10.42 -4.06 -5.10
CA PHE A 195 -9.80 -2.91 -4.43
C PHE A 195 -9.71 -1.72 -5.38
N TYR A 196 -9.09 -1.88 -6.55
CA TYR A 196 -8.96 -0.81 -7.52
C TYR A 196 -10.31 -0.34 -8.09
N ALA A 197 -11.29 -1.23 -8.24
CA ALA A 197 -12.63 -0.84 -8.66
C ALA A 197 -13.30 0.09 -7.63
N VAL A 198 -13.18 -0.22 -6.33
CA VAL A 198 -13.70 0.64 -5.25
C VAL A 198 -12.96 1.99 -5.23
N GLU A 199 -11.64 1.97 -5.37
CA GLU A 199 -10.80 3.20 -5.43
C GLU A 199 -11.17 4.10 -6.63
N VAL A 200 -11.29 3.52 -7.82
CA VAL A 200 -11.67 4.26 -9.04
C VAL A 200 -13.08 4.83 -8.91
N LEU A 201 -14.02 4.08 -8.35
CA LEU A 201 -15.37 4.60 -8.08
C LEU A 201 -15.34 5.77 -7.11
N ALA A 202 -14.54 5.70 -6.04
CA ALA A 202 -14.42 6.77 -5.07
C ALA A 202 -13.90 8.07 -5.69
N ILE A 203 -12.83 8.02 -6.50
CA ILE A 203 -12.31 9.23 -7.13
C ILE A 203 -13.25 9.77 -8.22
N ILE A 204 -13.98 8.91 -8.95
CA ILE A 204 -15.04 9.34 -9.87
C ILE A 204 -16.11 10.12 -9.12
N VAL A 205 -16.56 9.63 -7.95
CA VAL A 205 -17.53 10.34 -7.12
C VAL A 205 -16.98 11.69 -6.65
N VAL A 206 -15.70 11.80 -6.29
CA VAL A 206 -15.12 13.09 -5.90
C VAL A 206 -15.06 14.07 -7.07
N ILE A 207 -14.54 13.63 -8.21
CA ILE A 207 -14.32 14.50 -9.38
C ILE A 207 -15.66 14.94 -10.00
N PHE A 208 -16.65 14.05 -10.07
CA PHE A 208 -17.92 14.30 -10.75
C PHE A 208 -19.11 14.57 -9.83
N GLY A 209 -19.02 14.23 -8.54
CA GLY A 209 -20.12 14.33 -7.58
C GLY A 209 -20.30 15.71 -6.94
N GLY A 210 -19.67 16.76 -7.48
CA GLY A 210 -19.85 18.15 -7.01
C GLY A 210 -19.00 18.53 -5.78
N PHE A 211 -18.18 17.63 -5.23
CA PHE A 211 -17.23 17.98 -4.17
C PHE A 211 -16.21 19.02 -4.62
N MET A 212 -15.88 19.03 -5.91
CA MET A 212 -14.98 20.01 -6.51
C MET A 212 -15.58 21.42 -6.63
N THR A 213 -16.90 21.51 -6.77
CA THR A 213 -17.62 22.78 -6.93
C THR A 213 -17.95 23.45 -5.60
N ALA A 214 -17.80 22.73 -4.50
CA ALA A 214 -17.99 23.25 -3.15
C ALA A 214 -16.72 23.91 -2.56
N MET A 215 -15.64 24.02 -3.37
CA MET A 215 -14.36 24.62 -2.98
C MET A 215 -14.25 26.13 -3.12
#